data_AF-A0AAX6H7T7-F1
#
_entry.id   AF-A0AAX6H7T7-F1
#
_cell.length_a   1.000
_cell.length_b   1.000
_cell.length_c   1.000
_cell.angle_alpha   90.00
_cell.angle_beta   90.00
_cell.angle_gamma   90.00
#
_symmetry.space_group_name_H-M   'P 1'
#
loop_
_entity.id
_entity.type
_entity.pdbx_description
1 polymer ?
#
loop_
_entity_poly.entity_id
_entity_poly.type
_entity_poly.pdbx_seq_one_letter_code
_entity_poly.pdbx_strand_id
1 'polypeptide(L)'
;MGAYFNLILVFNIFLLKGVTSTTFTFKNNCPFTVWPGTLQGGSSSPLSQTGFELGNGATSTPVTAPMGWVGRMWARTGCATDASGRFSCETGDCGTGVVSCNGAGGAPPVTLLEFTLQGDGGKDFYDTSLVDGFNLPASISVQGGSGDCKTSGCPVDINARCPAQLQLKNGGGAVVGCKSACEAFNTDEYCCRGAFGTPSTCKPSSFSMIFKNACP
;
A
#
# COMPACT_ATOMS: atom_id res chain seq x y z
N MET A 1 -12.71 49.50 52.73
CA MET A 1 -12.49 49.30 51.29
C MET A 1 -12.35 47.80 51.07
N GLY A 2 -13.40 47.14 50.58
CA GLY A 2 -13.39 45.70 50.33
C GLY A 2 -12.86 45.42 48.93
N ALA A 3 -11.82 44.59 48.82
CA ALA A 3 -11.34 44.10 47.53
C ALA A 3 -12.21 42.91 47.09
N TYR A 4 -12.65 42.92 45.83
CA TYR A 4 -13.35 41.79 45.21
C TYR A 4 -12.51 41.22 44.07
N PHE A 5 -12.50 39.89 43.95
CA PHE A 5 -11.82 39.15 42.88
C PHE A 5 -12.77 39.02 41.68
N ASN A 6 -12.39 39.58 40.53
CA ASN A 6 -13.14 39.44 39.29
C ASN A 6 -12.56 38.29 38.45
N LEU A 7 -13.38 37.29 38.13
CA LEU A 7 -13.04 36.24 37.17
C LEU A 7 -13.77 36.53 35.86
N ILE A 8 -13.02 36.89 34.81
CA ILE A 8 -13.55 37.06 33.46
C ILE A 8 -13.41 35.72 32.74
N LEU A 9 -14.53 35.07 32.45
CA LEU A 9 -14.57 33.87 31.60
C LEU A 9 -14.72 34.29 30.13
N VAL A 10 -13.65 34.22 29.35
CA VAL A 10 -13.70 34.47 27.90
C VAL A 10 -13.99 33.14 27.18
N PHE A 11 -15.24 32.94 26.75
CA PHE A 11 -15.58 31.85 25.83
C PHE A 11 -15.18 32.26 24.41
N ASN A 12 -13.95 31.91 24.00
CA ASN A 12 -13.57 31.98 22.59
C ASN A 12 -14.31 30.86 21.86
N ILE A 13 -15.39 31.18 21.16
CA ILE A 13 -16.03 30.28 20.20
C ILE A 13 -15.07 30.16 19.01
N PHE A 14 -14.13 29.23 19.11
CA PHE A 14 -13.40 28.76 17.94
C PHE A 14 -14.40 27.97 17.09
N LEU A 15 -14.83 28.55 15.96
CA LEU A 15 -15.42 27.80 14.88
C LEU A 15 -14.35 26.82 14.38
N LEU A 16 -14.37 25.59 14.92
CA LEU A 16 -13.54 24.51 14.43
C LEU A 16 -13.96 24.25 12.98
N LYS A 17 -13.18 24.78 12.03
CA LYS A 17 -13.18 24.21 10.68
C LYS A 17 -12.83 22.74 10.87
N GLY A 18 -13.80 21.85 10.65
CA GLY A 18 -13.61 20.42 10.84
C GLY A 18 -12.37 19.98 10.08
N VAL A 19 -11.39 19.41 10.80
CA VAL A 19 -10.22 18.81 10.16
C VAL A 19 -10.74 17.60 9.39
N THR A 20 -10.76 17.70 8.07
CA THR A 20 -11.06 16.55 7.21
C THR A 20 -9.84 15.65 7.25
N SER A 21 -9.99 14.47 7.84
CA SER A 21 -8.94 13.47 7.93
C SER A 21 -9.31 12.28 7.06
N THR A 22 -8.38 11.83 6.23
CA THR A 22 -8.54 10.58 5.49
C THR A 22 -8.31 9.41 6.44
N THR A 23 -9.16 8.39 6.33
CA THR A 23 -9.02 7.14 7.07
C THR A 23 -8.94 5.98 6.09
N PHE A 24 -8.07 5.02 6.40
CA PHE A 24 -7.93 3.80 5.64
C PHE A 24 -8.58 2.65 6.40
N THR A 25 -9.45 1.90 5.72
CA THR A 25 -10.08 0.70 6.27
C THR A 25 -9.72 -0.48 5.37
N PHE A 26 -9.13 -1.52 5.95
CA PHE A 26 -8.68 -2.69 5.22
C PHE A 26 -9.73 -3.78 5.34
N LYS A 27 -10.12 -4.37 4.20
CA LYS A 27 -11.04 -5.51 4.14
C LYS A 27 -10.32 -6.69 3.51
N ASN A 28 -10.23 -7.80 4.24
CA ASN A 28 -9.74 -9.04 3.66
C ASN A 28 -10.91 -9.86 3.11
N ASN A 29 -10.99 -9.98 1.79
CA ASN A 29 -11.94 -10.86 1.10
C ASN A 29 -11.27 -12.15 0.57
N CYS A 30 -9.99 -12.36 0.88
CA CYS A 30 -9.28 -13.58 0.53
C CYS A 30 -9.74 -14.75 1.41
N PRO A 31 -9.72 -15.99 0.92
CA PRO A 31 -10.09 -17.16 1.71
C PRO A 31 -9.06 -17.55 2.78
N PHE A 32 -8.03 -16.72 3.00
CA PHE A 32 -6.91 -16.93 3.92
C PHE A 32 -6.56 -15.62 4.64
N THR A 33 -5.83 -15.73 5.75
CA THR A 33 -5.28 -14.57 6.48
C THR A 33 -4.24 -13.85 5.64
N VAL A 34 -4.28 -12.52 5.69
CA VAL A 34 -3.23 -11.66 5.14
C VAL A 34 -2.67 -10.77 6.24
N TRP A 35 -1.46 -10.26 6.05
CA TRP A 35 -0.86 -9.31 6.98
C TRP A 35 -0.55 -8.01 6.27
N PRO A 36 -1.47 -7.02 6.29
CA PRO A 36 -1.21 -5.71 5.71
C PRO A 36 0.06 -5.08 6.26
N GLY A 37 0.76 -4.32 5.41
CA GLY A 37 1.90 -3.48 5.74
C GLY A 37 1.66 -2.07 5.22
N THR A 38 2.15 -1.07 5.94
CA THR A 38 2.09 0.34 5.51
C THR A 38 3.47 0.97 5.60
N LEU A 39 3.79 1.82 4.63
CA LEU A 39 5.03 2.55 4.57
C LEU A 39 4.76 3.99 4.16
N GLN A 40 5.21 4.93 4.98
CA GLN A 40 5.20 6.35 4.65
C GLN A 40 6.25 6.68 3.58
N GLY A 41 5.93 7.61 2.69
CA GLY A 41 6.81 8.18 1.68
C GLY A 41 7.13 9.65 1.95
N GLY A 42 8.22 10.14 1.35
CA GLY A 42 8.66 11.53 1.48
C GLY A 42 8.89 11.94 2.93
N SER A 43 8.34 13.08 3.34
CA SER A 43 8.42 13.61 4.70
C SER A 43 7.24 13.22 5.59
N SER A 44 6.40 12.27 5.16
CA SER A 44 5.23 11.84 5.93
C SER A 44 5.64 11.07 7.18
N SER A 45 4.87 11.21 8.27
CA SER A 45 5.01 10.34 9.44
C SER A 45 4.45 8.93 9.16
N PRO A 46 4.99 7.88 9.80
CA PRO A 46 4.38 6.56 9.78
C PRO A 46 2.93 6.59 10.27
N LEU A 47 2.08 5.72 9.72
CA LEU A 47 0.76 5.48 10.28
C LEU A 47 0.87 4.78 11.63
N SER A 48 -0.20 4.83 12.44
CA SER A 48 -0.24 4.18 13.76
C SER A 48 -0.05 2.66 13.70
N GLN A 49 -0.33 2.04 12.56
CA GLN A 49 -0.13 0.62 12.30
C GLN A 49 0.69 0.43 11.02
N THR A 50 1.93 -0.03 11.18
CA THR A 50 2.83 -0.34 10.05
C THR A 50 2.76 -1.80 9.62
N GLY A 51 2.17 -2.67 10.44
CA GLY A 51 1.79 -4.02 10.04
C GLY A 51 0.88 -4.69 11.07
N PHE A 52 -0.07 -5.49 10.61
CA PHE A 52 -1.06 -6.18 11.45
C PHE A 52 -1.59 -7.43 10.74
N GLU A 53 -2.23 -8.32 11.50
CA GLU A 53 -2.92 -9.51 10.97
C GLU A 53 -4.37 -9.17 10.59
N LEU A 54 -4.85 -9.70 9.48
CA LEU A 54 -6.23 -9.54 9.03
C LEU A 54 -6.78 -10.88 8.50
N GLY A 55 -7.59 -11.54 9.32
CA GLY A 55 -8.20 -12.83 9.00
C GLY A 55 -9.19 -12.77 7.83
N ASN A 56 -9.55 -13.94 7.29
CA ASN A 56 -10.55 -14.07 6.23
C ASN A 56 -11.87 -13.39 6.63
N GLY A 57 -12.40 -12.54 5.75
CA GLY A 57 -13.65 -11.82 5.95
C GLY A 57 -13.56 -10.70 6.98
N ALA A 58 -12.40 -10.46 7.61
CA ALA A 58 -12.24 -9.42 8.61
C ALA A 58 -12.11 -8.02 7.98
N THR A 59 -12.56 -7.01 8.73
CA THR A 59 -12.36 -5.59 8.45
C THR A 59 -11.49 -5.01 9.57
N SER A 60 -10.49 -4.21 9.24
CA SER A 60 -9.64 -3.57 10.25
C SER A 60 -10.38 -2.45 10.99
N THR A 61 -9.84 -2.03 12.14
CA THR A 61 -10.13 -0.69 12.66
C THR A 61 -9.65 0.37 11.67
N PRO A 62 -10.33 1.53 11.55
CA PRO A 62 -9.86 2.62 10.70
C PRO A 62 -8.48 3.13 11.13
N VAL A 63 -7.57 3.31 10.18
CA VAL A 63 -6.25 3.91 10.38
C VAL A 63 -6.28 5.34 9.87
N THR A 64 -6.10 6.30 10.75
CA THR A 64 -6.13 7.73 10.40
C THR A 64 -4.82 8.17 9.76
N ALA A 65 -4.90 8.77 8.57
CA ALA A 65 -3.75 9.34 7.88
C ALA A 65 -3.48 10.77 8.36
N PRO A 66 -2.21 11.18 8.55
CA PRO A 66 -1.84 12.57 8.66
C PRO A 66 -2.33 13.40 7.46
N MET A 67 -2.49 14.70 7.66
CA MET A 67 -2.78 15.63 6.57
C MET A 67 -1.67 15.59 5.52
N GLY A 68 -2.04 15.46 4.24
CA GLY A 68 -1.08 15.40 3.15
C GLY A 68 -0.23 14.12 3.11
N TRP A 69 -0.69 13.03 3.72
CA TRP A 69 0.08 11.79 3.79
C TRP A 69 0.39 11.23 2.40
N VAL A 70 1.65 10.85 2.21
CA VAL A 70 2.16 10.12 1.06
C VAL A 70 2.66 8.77 1.56
N GLY A 71 2.36 7.71 0.83
CA GLY A 71 2.88 6.40 1.17
C GLY A 71 2.24 5.28 0.36
N ARG A 72 2.59 4.06 0.75
CA ARG A 72 2.13 2.84 0.10
C ARG A 72 1.71 1.79 1.11
N MET A 73 0.83 0.92 0.67
CA MET A 73 0.30 -0.19 1.44
C MET A 73 0.35 -1.46 0.61
N TRP A 74 0.46 -2.59 1.28
CA TRP A 74 0.44 -3.90 0.65
C TRP A 74 -0.09 -4.95 1.62
N ALA A 75 -0.27 -6.18 1.13
CA ALA A 75 -0.62 -7.32 1.96
C ALA A 75 0.41 -8.44 1.79
N ARG A 76 0.82 -9.02 2.93
CA ARG A 76 1.71 -10.18 2.98
C ARG A 76 0.91 -11.48 3.04
N THR A 77 1.45 -12.55 2.48
CA THR A 77 0.84 -13.88 2.47
C THR A 77 1.80 -14.96 2.97
N GLY A 78 1.25 -16.10 3.40
CA GLY A 78 2.05 -17.25 3.83
C GLY A 78 2.94 -16.95 5.04
N CYS A 79 2.46 -16.12 5.97
CA CYS A 79 3.26 -15.69 7.09
C CYS A 79 3.23 -16.68 8.26
N ALA A 80 4.36 -16.82 8.94
CA ALA A 80 4.50 -17.63 10.14
C ALA A 80 5.59 -17.07 11.07
N THR A 81 5.47 -17.39 12.35
CA THR A 81 6.53 -17.18 13.35
C THR A 81 7.27 -18.48 13.55
N ASP A 82 8.59 -18.48 13.36
CA ASP A 82 9.42 -19.66 13.55
C ASP A 82 9.68 -19.96 15.04
N ALA A 83 10.38 -21.06 15.32
CA ALA A 83 10.72 -21.48 16.69
C ALA A 83 11.61 -20.48 17.45
N SER A 84 12.27 -19.55 16.76
CA SER A 84 13.06 -18.47 17.35
C SER A 84 12.23 -17.22 17.68
N GLY A 85 10.93 -17.22 17.35
CA GLY A 85 10.06 -16.07 17.51
C GLY A 85 10.12 -15.08 16.34
N ARG A 86 10.81 -15.42 15.23
CA ARG A 86 10.95 -14.55 14.07
C ARG A 86 9.76 -14.73 13.13
N PHE A 87 9.03 -13.64 12.89
CA PHE A 87 7.95 -13.57 11.90
C PHE A 87 8.51 -13.34 10.50
N SER A 88 8.04 -14.12 9.53
CA SER A 88 8.39 -13.97 8.12
C SER A 88 7.24 -14.41 7.21
N CYS A 89 7.23 -13.93 5.96
CA CYS A 89 6.19 -14.20 4.97
C CYS A 89 6.75 -14.73 3.64
N GLU A 90 5.96 -15.53 2.92
CA GLU A 90 6.30 -16.00 1.57
C GLU A 90 6.32 -14.86 0.54
N THR A 91 5.42 -13.88 0.68
CA THR A 91 5.37 -12.70 -0.20
C THR A 91 5.21 -11.41 0.59
N GLY A 92 5.79 -10.32 0.06
CA GLY A 92 5.67 -8.98 0.64
C GLY A 92 6.35 -8.80 2.00
N ASP A 93 7.16 -9.76 2.46
CA ASP A 93 7.83 -9.69 3.76
C ASP A 93 8.62 -8.39 3.90
N CYS A 94 8.53 -7.72 5.05
CA CYS A 94 9.23 -6.45 5.29
C CYS A 94 10.53 -6.62 6.07
N GLY A 95 10.99 -7.85 6.31
CA GLY A 95 12.31 -8.15 6.84
C GLY A 95 12.54 -7.79 8.30
N THR A 96 11.53 -7.30 9.02
CA THR A 96 11.66 -6.84 10.41
C THR A 96 11.71 -7.98 11.43
N GLY A 97 11.31 -9.19 11.05
CA GLY A 97 11.21 -10.32 11.97
C GLY A 97 10.01 -10.26 12.91
N VAL A 98 9.12 -9.28 12.75
CA VAL A 98 7.88 -9.11 13.54
C VAL A 98 6.72 -8.72 12.62
N VAL A 99 5.48 -8.77 13.14
CA VAL A 99 4.30 -8.38 12.34
C VAL A 99 4.35 -6.92 11.90
N SER A 100 4.86 -6.02 12.73
CA SER A 100 5.01 -4.59 12.41
C SER A 100 6.15 -4.37 11.41
N CYS A 101 5.92 -3.57 10.35
CA CYS A 101 6.96 -3.30 9.36
C CYS A 101 7.91 -2.16 9.74
N ASN A 102 7.62 -1.38 10.79
CA ASN A 102 8.56 -0.43 11.42
C ASN A 102 9.30 0.50 10.42
N GLY A 103 8.60 0.93 9.36
CA GLY A 103 9.18 1.79 8.32
C GLY A 103 9.99 1.06 7.24
N ALA A 104 9.97 -0.28 7.21
CA ALA A 104 10.49 -1.08 6.11
C ALA A 104 9.39 -1.36 5.07
N GLY A 105 9.78 -1.40 3.79
CA GLY A 105 8.90 -1.79 2.69
C GLY A 105 8.82 -3.30 2.49
N GLY A 106 7.73 -3.78 1.90
CA GLY A 106 7.60 -5.18 1.51
C GLY A 106 8.53 -5.55 0.37
N ALA A 107 9.12 -6.75 0.44
CA ALA A 107 9.96 -7.31 -0.61
C ALA A 107 9.11 -7.70 -1.84
N PRO A 108 9.48 -7.25 -3.06
CA PRO A 108 8.84 -7.67 -4.30
C PRO A 108 8.96 -9.19 -4.56
N PRO A 109 8.01 -9.82 -5.29
CA PRO A 109 6.86 -9.21 -5.92
C PRO A 109 5.74 -8.87 -4.94
N VAL A 110 5.15 -7.68 -5.09
CA VAL A 110 4.05 -7.21 -4.24
C VAL A 110 3.14 -6.25 -4.99
N THR A 111 1.83 -6.49 -4.90
CA THR A 111 0.82 -5.52 -5.37
C THR A 111 0.80 -4.32 -4.40
N LEU A 112 1.02 -3.11 -4.91
CA LEU A 112 1.04 -1.89 -4.10
C LEU A 112 -0.26 -1.10 -4.24
N LEU A 113 -0.69 -0.50 -3.14
CA LEU A 113 -1.71 0.56 -3.10
C LEU A 113 -1.01 1.85 -2.71
N GLU A 114 -0.90 2.78 -3.64
CA GLU A 114 -0.10 4.01 -3.50
C GLU A 114 -1.02 5.22 -3.31
N PHE A 115 -0.59 6.17 -2.48
CA PHE A 115 -1.38 7.34 -2.11
C PHE A 115 -0.51 8.59 -2.04
N THR A 116 -1.04 9.69 -2.57
CA THR A 116 -0.56 11.06 -2.37
C THR A 116 -1.78 11.91 -2.03
N LEU A 117 -2.01 12.15 -0.74
CA LEU A 117 -3.14 12.96 -0.27
C LEU A 117 -2.79 14.45 -0.34
N GLN A 118 -3.78 15.29 -0.65
CA GLN A 118 -3.63 16.74 -0.81
C GLN A 118 -2.43 17.14 -1.70
N GLY A 119 -2.24 16.41 -2.81
CA GLY A 119 -1.24 16.69 -3.82
C GLY A 119 -1.59 17.91 -4.67
N ASP A 120 -1.32 17.83 -5.98
CA ASP A 120 -1.55 18.94 -6.90
C ASP A 120 -3.00 19.47 -6.84
N GLY A 121 -3.15 20.78 -6.66
CA GLY A 121 -4.43 21.45 -6.50
C GLY A 121 -5.24 21.01 -5.27
N GLY A 122 -4.61 20.39 -4.26
CA GLY A 122 -5.28 19.86 -3.07
C GLY A 122 -6.06 18.56 -3.32
N LYS A 123 -5.80 17.88 -4.45
CA LYS A 123 -6.44 16.61 -4.80
C LYS A 123 -5.72 15.42 -4.17
N ASP A 124 -6.49 14.39 -3.88
CA ASP A 124 -5.93 13.09 -3.52
C ASP A 124 -5.67 12.26 -4.78
N PHE A 125 -4.47 11.72 -4.89
CA PHE A 125 -4.07 10.78 -5.94
C PHE A 125 -3.83 9.41 -5.32
N TYR A 126 -4.29 8.37 -6.00
CA TYR A 126 -4.09 7.00 -5.58
C TYR A 126 -4.15 6.06 -6.77
N ASP A 127 -3.45 4.94 -6.65
CA ASP A 127 -3.43 3.91 -7.66
C ASP A 127 -3.07 2.54 -7.07
N THR A 128 -3.48 1.49 -7.79
CA THR A 128 -2.96 0.14 -7.59
C THR A 128 -1.83 -0.07 -8.58
N SER A 129 -0.65 -0.36 -8.07
CA SER A 129 0.59 -0.43 -8.84
C SER A 129 1.15 -1.86 -8.85
N LEU A 130 1.56 -2.28 -10.05
CA LEU A 130 2.19 -3.57 -10.33
C LEU A 130 3.64 -3.40 -10.79
N VAL A 131 4.23 -2.21 -10.55
CA VAL A 131 5.64 -1.91 -10.84
C VAL A 131 6.56 -2.84 -10.07
N ASP A 132 6.21 -3.12 -8.81
CA ASP A 132 6.91 -4.08 -7.93
C ASP A 132 6.35 -5.51 -8.10
N GLY A 133 5.62 -5.80 -9.18
CA GLY A 133 5.02 -7.10 -9.45
C GLY A 133 3.66 -7.31 -8.79
N PHE A 134 3.29 -8.58 -8.60
CA PHE A 134 1.98 -9.01 -8.10
C PHE A 134 2.14 -10.17 -7.12
N ASN A 135 1.40 -10.15 -6.03
CA ASN A 135 1.29 -11.31 -5.13
C ASN A 135 -0.18 -11.70 -4.86
N LEU A 136 -1.08 -10.73 -4.69
CA LEU A 136 -2.52 -10.95 -4.58
C LEU A 136 -3.35 -9.83 -5.24
N PRO A 137 -4.62 -10.09 -5.61
CA PRO A 137 -5.54 -9.06 -6.05
C PRO A 137 -5.81 -8.02 -4.95
N ALA A 138 -5.77 -6.73 -5.31
CA ALA A 138 -6.04 -5.64 -4.38
C ALA A 138 -6.72 -4.48 -5.09
N SER A 139 -7.44 -3.65 -4.33
CA SER A 139 -8.11 -2.47 -4.86
C SER A 139 -8.30 -1.38 -3.80
N ILE A 140 -8.40 -0.14 -4.27
CA ILE A 140 -8.74 1.06 -3.52
C ILE A 140 -10.13 1.49 -3.96
N SER A 141 -11.08 1.53 -3.03
CA SER A 141 -12.41 2.10 -3.23
C SER A 141 -12.60 3.29 -2.31
N VAL A 142 -12.98 4.43 -2.88
CA VAL A 142 -13.15 5.69 -2.16
C VAL A 142 -14.57 5.81 -1.61
N GLN A 143 -14.69 6.25 -0.36
CA GLN A 143 -15.98 6.58 0.27
C GLN A 143 -16.03 8.09 0.55
N GLY A 144 -17.04 8.77 0.01
CA GLY A 144 -17.13 10.23 0.07
C GLY A 144 -16.20 10.91 -0.95
N GLY A 145 -15.80 12.16 -0.65
CA GLY A 145 -15.02 12.98 -1.59
C GLY A 145 -15.85 13.54 -2.74
N SER A 146 -15.18 14.23 -3.66
CA SER A 146 -15.81 14.80 -4.87
C SER A 146 -14.84 14.73 -6.05
N GLY A 147 -15.38 14.67 -7.28
CA GLY A 147 -14.61 14.44 -8.50
C GLY A 147 -14.78 13.01 -9.01
N ASP A 148 -13.77 12.50 -9.74
CA ASP A 148 -13.84 11.19 -10.38
C ASP A 148 -13.99 10.03 -9.38
N CYS A 149 -13.22 10.04 -8.28
CA CYS A 149 -13.28 9.08 -7.18
C CYS A 149 -13.46 7.60 -7.60
N LYS A 150 -12.83 7.21 -8.71
CA LYS A 150 -12.98 5.88 -9.32
C LYS A 150 -12.21 4.83 -8.52
N THR A 151 -12.74 3.61 -8.45
CA THR A 151 -11.99 2.49 -7.88
C THR A 151 -10.74 2.22 -8.73
N SER A 152 -9.59 2.08 -8.08
CA SER A 152 -8.35 1.60 -8.70
C SER A 152 -8.09 0.18 -8.18
N GLY A 153 -7.73 -0.77 -9.04
CA GLY A 153 -7.54 -2.14 -8.57
C GLY A 153 -7.09 -3.12 -9.63
N CYS A 154 -6.56 -4.23 -9.15
CA CYS A 154 -6.21 -5.40 -9.95
C CYS A 154 -6.97 -6.61 -9.38
N PRO A 155 -8.19 -6.90 -9.87
CA PRO A 155 -9.04 -7.94 -9.30
C PRO A 155 -8.69 -9.35 -9.80
N VAL A 156 -7.79 -9.46 -10.77
CA VAL A 156 -7.43 -10.72 -11.44
C VAL A 156 -6.24 -11.37 -10.74
N ASP A 157 -6.31 -12.68 -10.53
CA ASP A 157 -5.15 -13.46 -10.08
C ASP A 157 -4.14 -13.66 -11.22
N ILE A 158 -3.10 -12.82 -11.23
CA ILE A 158 -2.02 -12.89 -12.23
C ILE A 158 -1.14 -14.12 -12.01
N ASN A 159 -1.04 -14.65 -10.78
CA ASN A 159 -0.19 -15.81 -10.48
C ASN A 159 -0.58 -17.03 -11.33
N ALA A 160 -1.88 -17.21 -11.59
CA ALA A 160 -2.41 -18.29 -12.42
C ALA A 160 -1.92 -18.28 -13.88
N ARG A 161 -1.43 -17.14 -14.38
CA ARG A 161 -0.94 -16.97 -15.76
C ARG A 161 0.44 -16.33 -15.82
N CYS A 162 1.16 -16.29 -14.70
CA CYS A 162 2.46 -15.67 -14.63
C CYS A 162 3.46 -16.43 -15.53
N PRO A 163 4.17 -15.76 -16.46
CA PRO A 163 5.19 -16.40 -17.27
C PRO A 163 6.29 -17.05 -16.43
N ALA A 164 6.81 -18.21 -16.84
CA ALA A 164 7.77 -18.99 -16.06
C ALA A 164 8.97 -18.16 -15.53
N GLN A 165 9.52 -17.28 -16.36
CA GLN A 165 10.64 -16.39 -16.04
C GLN A 165 10.32 -15.29 -14.99
N LEU A 166 9.05 -15.07 -14.67
CA LEU A 166 8.58 -14.09 -13.69
C LEU A 166 8.04 -14.75 -12.41
N GLN A 167 7.90 -16.08 -12.37
CA GLN A 167 7.27 -16.78 -11.25
C GLN A 167 8.14 -16.71 -9.98
N LEU A 168 7.54 -16.27 -8.88
CA LEU A 168 8.00 -16.59 -7.54
C LEU A 168 7.25 -17.84 -7.07
N LYS A 169 7.98 -18.89 -6.68
CA LYS A 169 7.42 -20.14 -6.18
C LYS A 169 7.76 -20.35 -4.71
N ASN A 170 6.82 -20.88 -3.94
CA ASN A 170 7.08 -21.32 -2.57
C ASN A 170 7.76 -22.70 -2.53
N GLY A 171 8.08 -23.19 -1.32
CA GLY A 171 8.75 -24.48 -1.13
C GLY A 171 7.97 -25.70 -1.65
N GLY A 172 6.65 -25.58 -1.83
CA GLY A 172 5.79 -26.59 -2.44
C GLY A 172 5.71 -26.50 -3.97
N GLY A 173 6.39 -25.54 -4.59
CA GLY A 173 6.38 -25.32 -6.04
C GLY A 173 5.17 -24.55 -6.58
N ALA A 174 4.26 -24.11 -5.71
CA ALA A 174 3.14 -23.25 -6.10
C ALA A 174 3.63 -21.84 -6.43
N VAL A 175 3.07 -21.24 -7.49
CA VAL A 175 3.35 -19.84 -7.84
C VAL A 175 2.60 -18.94 -6.86
N VAL A 176 3.34 -18.21 -6.02
CA VAL A 176 2.79 -17.33 -4.98
C VAL A 176 2.94 -15.86 -5.31
N GLY A 177 3.73 -15.52 -6.34
CA GLY A 177 3.88 -14.17 -6.83
C GLY A 177 4.37 -14.14 -8.29
N CYS A 178 4.19 -12.99 -8.93
CA CYS A 178 4.64 -12.71 -10.28
C CYS A 178 5.49 -11.43 -10.27
N LYS A 179 6.79 -11.58 -10.49
CA LYS A 179 7.75 -10.47 -10.60
C LYS A 179 7.41 -9.58 -11.78
N SER A 180 7.60 -8.27 -11.62
CA SER A 180 7.69 -7.40 -12.79
C SER A 180 8.98 -7.70 -13.56
N ALA A 181 9.08 -7.17 -14.78
CA ALA A 181 10.30 -7.32 -15.57
C ALA A 181 11.50 -6.59 -14.92
N CYS A 182 11.27 -5.47 -14.24
CA CYS A 182 12.33 -4.79 -13.49
C CYS A 182 12.87 -5.70 -12.39
N GLU A 183 11.99 -6.30 -11.59
CA GLU A 183 12.37 -7.21 -10.51
C GLU A 183 13.03 -8.52 -11.00
N ALA A 184 12.63 -9.01 -12.18
CA ALA A 184 13.18 -10.25 -12.72
C ALA A 184 14.54 -10.05 -13.41
N PHE A 185 14.74 -8.94 -14.10
CA PHE A 185 15.89 -8.75 -15.00
C PHE A 185 16.81 -7.58 -14.63
N ASN A 186 16.32 -6.63 -13.83
CA ASN A 186 17.06 -5.46 -13.33
C ASN A 186 17.79 -4.64 -14.42
N THR A 187 17.23 -4.60 -15.63
CA THR A 187 17.76 -3.78 -16.73
C THR A 187 17.18 -2.36 -16.68
N ASP A 188 17.93 -1.38 -17.15
CA ASP A 188 17.48 0.01 -17.18
C ASP A 188 16.22 0.24 -18.01
N GLU A 189 16.01 -0.53 -19.08
CA GLU A 189 14.79 -0.45 -19.91
C GLU A 189 13.54 -0.86 -19.13
N TYR A 190 13.56 -2.03 -18.47
CA TYR A 190 12.42 -2.48 -17.66
C TYR A 190 12.21 -1.68 -16.38
N CYS A 191 13.27 -1.10 -15.81
CA CYS A 191 13.21 -0.31 -14.60
C CYS A 191 13.03 1.19 -14.86
N CYS A 192 12.90 1.62 -16.12
CA CYS A 192 12.85 3.02 -16.53
C CYS A 192 13.96 3.88 -15.89
N ARG A 193 15.21 3.45 -16.00
CA ARG A 193 16.39 4.17 -15.46
C ARG A 193 17.28 4.70 -16.57
N GLY A 194 18.16 5.64 -16.23
CA GLY A 194 19.18 6.16 -17.16
C GLY A 194 18.55 6.73 -18.44
N ALA A 195 18.95 6.19 -19.60
CA ALA A 195 18.41 6.58 -20.90
C ALA A 195 16.89 6.34 -21.04
N PHE A 196 16.33 5.42 -20.25
CA PHE A 196 14.91 5.10 -20.19
C PHE A 196 14.18 5.86 -19.06
N GLY A 197 14.80 6.87 -18.45
CA GLY A 197 14.27 7.57 -17.27
C GLY A 197 13.07 8.49 -17.48
N THR A 198 12.48 8.51 -18.67
CA THR A 198 11.35 9.41 -18.98
C THR A 198 10.19 8.63 -19.61
N PRO A 199 8.94 9.10 -19.50
CA PRO A 199 7.80 8.45 -20.15
C PRO A 199 7.94 8.35 -21.69
N SER A 200 8.70 9.26 -22.31
CA SER A 200 8.94 9.21 -23.76
C SER A 200 9.97 8.15 -24.15
N THR A 201 10.87 7.75 -23.24
CA THR A 201 11.92 6.75 -23.51
C THR A 201 11.66 5.38 -22.89
N CYS A 202 10.94 5.29 -21.76
CA CYS A 202 10.47 4.01 -21.21
C CYS A 202 9.18 3.58 -21.90
N LYS A 203 9.26 2.65 -22.85
CA LYS A 203 8.09 2.16 -23.58
C LYS A 203 7.53 0.88 -22.95
N PRO A 204 6.21 0.62 -23.09
CA PRO A 204 5.64 -0.65 -22.66
C PRO A 204 6.37 -1.83 -23.32
N SER A 205 6.74 -2.82 -22.51
CA SER A 205 7.32 -4.08 -22.96
C SER A 205 6.26 -5.17 -23.08
N SER A 206 6.61 -6.30 -23.70
CA SER A 206 5.75 -7.49 -23.70
C SER A 206 5.42 -7.96 -22.29
N PHE A 207 6.31 -7.73 -21.32
CA PHE A 207 6.08 -8.06 -19.92
C PHE A 207 5.12 -7.09 -19.23
N SER A 208 5.31 -5.77 -19.38
CA SER A 208 4.39 -4.81 -18.75
C SER A 208 2.98 -4.94 -19.30
N MET A 209 2.83 -5.32 -20.58
CA MET A 209 1.53 -5.58 -21.20
C MET A 209 0.81 -6.79 -20.62
N ILE A 210 1.49 -7.77 -20.02
CA ILE A 210 0.84 -8.89 -19.31
C ILE A 210 0.05 -8.34 -18.12
N PHE A 211 0.69 -7.51 -17.30
CA PHE A 211 0.05 -6.87 -16.15
C PHE A 211 -1.04 -5.90 -16.59
N LYS A 212 -0.77 -5.05 -17.59
CA LYS A 212 -1.73 -4.06 -18.08
C LYS A 212 -2.98 -4.69 -18.70
N ASN A 213 -2.85 -5.81 -19.39
CA ASN A 213 -4.00 -6.50 -19.97
C ASN A 213 -4.84 -7.23 -18.91
N ALA A 214 -4.21 -7.72 -17.83
CA ALA A 214 -4.92 -8.34 -16.72
C ALA A 214 -5.62 -7.29 -15.84
N CYS A 215 -4.98 -6.13 -15.66
CA CYS A 215 -5.40 -5.06 -14.76
C CYS A 215 -5.23 -3.69 -15.46
N PRO A 216 -6.21 -3.30 -16.30
CA PRO A 216 -6.14 -2.10 -17.14
C PRO A 216 -6.33 -0.79 -16.39
#